data_AF-A0A7X7FIU3-F1
#
_entry.id   AF-A0A7X7FIU3-F1
#
_cell.length_a   1.000
_cell.length_b   1.000
_cell.length_c   1.000
_cell.angle_alpha   90.00
_cell.angle_beta   90.00
_cell.angle_gamma   90.00
#
_symmetry.space_group_name_H-M   'P 1'
#
loop_
_entity.id
_entity.type
_entity.pdbx_description
1 polymer ?
#
loop_
_entity_poly.entity_id
_entity_poly.type
_entity_poly.pdbx_seq_one_letter_code
_entity_poly.pdbx_strand_id
1 'polypeptide(L)'
;MPERTDYLIQATRRSDGEAIRRICVATCWIGEYRPEVLIDEQIWADYWTRWFVDRERQHSWVVRRAADGEVVGYLTGTTDERRFHRYVPWLLPRFAWRLLRRRFDGNPVSRAALRCAIRSVVQGETDVPASLMAAYPATWHVDLLPEARGLGLGGAMLDLFIERMRRLGV
;
A
#
# COMPACT_ATOMS: atom_id res chain seq x y z
N MET A 1 -22.81 6.69 -16.46
CA MET A 1 -22.16 6.60 -15.14
C MET A 1 -21.43 5.27 -15.11
N PRO A 2 -20.23 5.15 -14.52
CA PRO A 2 -19.55 3.87 -14.44
C PRO A 2 -20.38 2.88 -13.61
N GLU A 3 -20.56 1.67 -14.12
CA GLU A 3 -21.28 0.59 -13.44
C GLU A 3 -20.29 -0.44 -12.90
N ARG A 4 -20.69 -1.23 -11.90
CA ARG A 4 -19.83 -2.26 -11.31
C ARG A 4 -19.34 -3.29 -12.33
N THR A 5 -20.14 -3.57 -13.36
CA THR A 5 -19.84 -4.48 -14.47
C THR A 5 -18.70 -3.99 -15.38
N ASP A 6 -18.36 -2.70 -15.32
CA ASP A 6 -17.23 -2.13 -16.06
C ASP A 6 -15.87 -2.48 -15.44
N TYR A 7 -15.87 -3.22 -14.33
CA TYR A 7 -14.67 -3.55 -13.57
C TYR A 7 -14.56 -5.04 -13.25
N LEU A 8 -13.33 -5.55 -13.29
CA LEU A 8 -12.99 -6.94 -13.04
C LEU A 8 -12.01 -7.03 -11.87
N ILE A 9 -12.35 -7.82 -10.85
CA ILE A 9 -11.44 -8.11 -9.73
C ILE A 9 -10.63 -9.36 -10.07
N GLN A 10 -9.30 -9.26 -9.96
CA GLN A 10 -8.38 -10.34 -10.33
C GLN A 10 -7.27 -10.48 -9.28
N ALA A 11 -6.69 -11.68 -9.17
CA ALA A 11 -5.51 -11.88 -8.32
C ALA A 11 -4.31 -11.07 -8.85
N THR A 12 -3.56 -10.44 -7.94
CA THR A 12 -2.41 -9.59 -8.29
C THR A 12 -1.30 -10.39 -8.98
N ARG A 13 -0.77 -9.84 -10.08
CA ARG A 13 0.40 -10.35 -10.78
C ARG A 13 1.61 -9.47 -10.52
N ARG A 14 2.81 -10.01 -10.73
CA ARG A 14 4.06 -9.25 -10.57
C ARG A 14 4.12 -8.03 -11.51
N SER A 15 3.53 -8.14 -12.70
CA SER A 15 3.41 -7.05 -13.67
C SER A 15 2.58 -5.86 -13.17
N ASP A 16 1.73 -6.07 -12.15
CA ASP A 16 0.80 -5.03 -11.67
C ASP A 16 1.47 -4.08 -10.67
N GLY A 17 2.70 -4.40 -10.24
CA GLY A 17 3.42 -3.64 -9.24
C GLY A 17 3.57 -2.15 -9.57
N GLU A 18 3.83 -1.80 -10.84
CA GLU A 18 3.93 -0.39 -11.24
C GLU A 18 2.60 0.35 -11.09
N ALA A 19 1.50 -0.26 -11.52
CA ALA A 19 0.18 0.34 -11.41
C ALA A 19 -0.27 0.47 -9.95
N ILE A 20 0.01 -0.54 -9.11
CA ILE A 20 -0.25 -0.51 -7.67
C ILE A 20 0.52 0.63 -7.01
N ARG A 21 1.81 0.80 -7.34
CA ARG A 21 2.63 1.90 -6.83
C ARG A 21 2.07 3.27 -7.20
N ARG A 22 1.64 3.44 -8.46
CA ARG A 22 1.03 4.67 -8.94
C ARG A 22 -0.25 5.00 -8.15
N ILE A 23 -1.12 4.01 -7.95
CA ILE A 23 -2.37 4.20 -7.18
C ILE A 23 -2.05 4.56 -5.72
N CYS A 24 -1.14 3.83 -5.07
CA CYS A 24 -0.72 4.10 -3.69
C CYS A 24 -0.21 5.54 -3.48
N VAL A 25 0.52 6.07 -4.46
CA VAL A 25 0.95 7.48 -4.43
C VAL A 25 -0.23 8.41 -4.67
N ALA A 26 -1.09 8.11 -5.66
CA ALA A 26 -2.26 8.92 -5.98
C ALA A 26 -3.29 9.01 -4.84
N THR A 27 -3.26 8.06 -3.89
CA THR A 27 -4.16 8.01 -2.73
C THR A 27 -3.47 8.29 -1.40
N CYS A 28 -2.24 8.83 -1.43
CA CYS A 28 -1.37 8.93 -0.26
C CYS A 28 -1.92 9.75 0.92
N TRP A 29 -2.97 10.55 0.71
CA TRP A 29 -3.58 11.37 1.74
C TRP A 29 -5.10 11.24 1.75
N ILE A 30 -5.62 10.35 2.59
CA ILE A 30 -7.07 10.15 2.79
C ILE A 30 -7.77 9.91 1.43
N GLY A 31 -7.14 9.14 0.55
CA GLY A 31 -7.64 8.86 -0.79
C GLY A 31 -7.33 9.93 -1.85
N GLU A 32 -6.67 11.03 -1.50
CA GLU A 32 -6.29 12.09 -2.44
C GLU A 32 -4.78 12.20 -2.60
N TYR A 33 -4.34 12.74 -3.73
CA TYR A 33 -2.92 12.97 -3.99
C TYR A 33 -2.48 14.27 -3.32
N ARG A 34 -1.52 14.16 -2.40
CA ARG A 34 -0.89 15.31 -1.73
C ARG A 34 0.63 15.13 -1.69
N PRO A 35 1.38 15.68 -2.64
CA PRO A 35 2.84 15.52 -2.66
C PRO A 35 3.50 16.15 -1.42
N GLU A 36 2.82 17.09 -0.76
CA GLU A 36 3.39 17.80 0.39
C GLU A 36 3.59 16.92 1.61
N VAL A 37 2.85 15.81 1.72
CA VAL A 37 2.97 14.87 2.84
C VAL A 37 4.04 13.80 2.57
N LEU A 38 4.53 13.73 1.34
CA LEU A 38 5.48 12.73 0.89
C LEU A 38 6.92 13.23 1.03
N ILE A 39 7.77 12.43 1.67
CA ILE A 39 9.22 12.62 1.64
C ILE A 39 9.73 12.39 0.21
N ASP A 40 9.28 11.28 -0.39
CA ASP A 40 9.52 10.89 -1.76
C ASP A 40 8.49 9.82 -2.16
N GLU A 41 7.90 9.96 -3.34
CA GLU A 41 6.85 9.06 -3.85
C GLU A 41 7.33 7.61 -3.99
N GLN A 42 8.59 7.38 -4.39
CA GLN A 42 9.08 6.01 -4.55
C GLN A 42 9.39 5.36 -3.21
N ILE A 43 9.85 6.12 -2.21
CA ILE A 43 9.99 5.63 -0.83
C ILE A 43 8.62 5.25 -0.29
N TRP A 44 7.62 6.11 -0.47
CA TRP A 44 6.23 5.85 -0.07
C TRP A 44 5.69 4.57 -0.72
N ALA A 45 5.77 4.48 -2.05
CA ALA A 45 5.31 3.32 -2.79
C ALA A 45 6.10 2.05 -2.44
N ASP A 46 7.43 2.13 -2.29
CA ASP A 46 8.26 0.98 -1.90
C ASP A 46 7.86 0.47 -0.50
N TYR A 47 7.63 1.37 0.46
CA TYR A 47 7.25 1.01 1.82
C TYR A 47 5.89 0.30 1.87
N TRP A 48 4.87 0.90 1.24
CA TRP A 48 3.49 0.41 1.33
C TRP A 48 3.15 -0.77 0.42
N THR A 49 3.85 -0.95 -0.69
CA THR A 49 3.41 -1.91 -1.73
C THR A 49 4.41 -3.02 -2.03
N ARG A 50 5.72 -2.74 -1.92
CA ARG A 50 6.75 -3.62 -2.47
C ARG A 50 6.76 -5.01 -1.85
N TRP A 51 6.76 -5.07 -0.52
CA TRP A 51 6.78 -6.35 0.20
C TRP A 51 5.59 -7.22 -0.21
N PHE A 52 4.41 -6.63 -0.24
CA PHE A 52 3.17 -7.34 -0.54
C PHE A 52 3.16 -7.86 -1.98
N VAL A 53 3.54 -7.04 -2.95
CA VAL A 53 3.61 -7.46 -4.36
C VAL A 53 4.71 -8.49 -4.61
N ASP A 54 5.88 -8.35 -3.98
CA ASP A 54 7.02 -9.23 -4.24
C ASP A 54 6.91 -10.58 -3.49
N ARG A 55 6.29 -10.62 -2.31
CA ARG A 55 6.36 -11.76 -1.37
C ARG A 55 5.00 -12.32 -0.94
N GLU A 56 3.97 -11.50 -0.86
CA GLU A 56 2.65 -11.87 -0.31
C GLU A 56 1.51 -11.71 -1.34
N ARG A 57 1.84 -11.61 -2.64
CA ARG A 57 0.90 -11.37 -3.75
C ARG A 57 -0.27 -12.37 -3.82
N GLN A 58 -0.09 -13.57 -3.29
CA GLN A 58 -1.14 -14.60 -3.18
C GLN A 58 -2.28 -14.24 -2.22
N HIS A 59 -2.15 -13.12 -1.50
CA HIS A 59 -3.16 -12.52 -0.63
C HIS A 59 -3.57 -11.12 -1.11
N SER A 60 -3.40 -10.84 -2.41
CA SER A 60 -3.63 -9.52 -3.00
C SER A 60 -4.48 -9.61 -4.27
N TRP A 61 -5.28 -8.58 -4.52
CA TRP A 61 -6.15 -8.43 -5.68
C TRP A 61 -6.00 -7.05 -6.31
N VAL A 62 -6.38 -6.95 -7.58
CA VAL A 62 -6.45 -5.72 -8.34
C VAL A 62 -7.81 -5.56 -8.98
N VAL A 63 -8.24 -4.32 -9.15
CA VAL A 63 -9.40 -3.95 -9.95
C VAL A 63 -8.91 -3.48 -11.31
N ARG A 64 -9.38 -4.12 -12.38
CA ARG A 64 -9.15 -3.68 -13.76
C ARG A 64 -10.40 -3.08 -14.36
N ARG A 65 -10.25 -1.98 -15.09
CA ARG A 65 -11.29 -1.46 -15.97
C ARG A 65 -11.41 -2.38 -17.18
N ALA A 66 -12.62 -2.81 -17.51
CA ALA A 66 -12.87 -3.77 -18.58
C ALA A 66 -12.59 -3.19 -19.98
N ALA A 67 -12.74 -1.87 -20.16
CA ALA A 67 -12.58 -1.21 -21.44
C ALA A 67 -11.14 -1.22 -21.99
N ASP A 68 -10.14 -1.08 -21.12
CA ASP A 68 -8.72 -0.92 -21.49
C ASP A 68 -7.78 -1.87 -20.72
N GLY A 69 -8.28 -2.59 -19.72
CA GLY A 69 -7.49 -3.45 -18.86
C GLY A 69 -6.64 -2.72 -17.81
N GLU A 70 -6.80 -1.40 -17.66
CA GLU A 70 -6.04 -0.58 -16.73
C GLU A 70 -6.34 -0.98 -15.29
N VAL A 71 -5.30 -1.10 -14.46
CA VAL A 71 -5.47 -1.28 -13.01
C VAL A 71 -5.81 0.06 -12.38
N VAL A 72 -6.98 0.13 -11.75
CA VAL A 72 -7.57 1.34 -11.15
C VAL A 72 -7.77 1.22 -9.63
N GLY A 73 -7.40 0.07 -9.07
CA GLY A 73 -7.46 -0.15 -7.63
C GLY A 73 -6.77 -1.45 -7.24
N TYR A 74 -6.46 -1.58 -5.97
CA TYR A 74 -5.82 -2.77 -5.43
C TYR A 74 -6.19 -3.02 -3.98
N LEU A 75 -6.04 -4.27 -3.56
CA LEU A 75 -5.95 -4.67 -2.17
C LEU A 75 -4.67 -5.49 -2.02
N THR A 76 -3.75 -5.03 -1.18
CA THR A 76 -2.59 -5.82 -0.75
C THR A 76 -2.81 -6.33 0.66
N GLY A 77 -2.31 -7.51 0.97
CA GLY A 77 -2.47 -8.07 2.32
C GLY A 77 -1.40 -9.10 2.68
N THR A 78 -1.32 -9.40 3.97
CA THR A 78 -0.40 -10.38 4.55
C THR A 78 -1.16 -11.23 5.57
N THR A 79 -0.71 -12.47 5.74
CA THR A 79 -1.17 -13.36 6.81
C THR A 79 -0.57 -13.02 8.17
N ASP A 80 0.60 -12.36 8.17
CA ASP A 80 1.30 -11.97 9.39
C ASP A 80 2.11 -10.69 9.14
N GLU A 81 1.65 -9.59 9.72
CA GLU A 81 2.29 -8.28 9.63
C GLU A 81 3.70 -8.26 10.23
N ARG A 82 4.00 -9.11 11.21
CA ARG A 82 5.36 -9.21 11.78
C ARG A 82 6.40 -9.60 10.73
N ARG A 83 5.99 -10.31 9.67
CA ARG A 83 6.88 -10.62 8.54
C ARG A 83 7.28 -9.36 7.78
N PHE A 84 6.35 -8.43 7.59
CA PHE A 84 6.63 -7.14 6.99
C PHE A 84 7.58 -6.32 7.87
N HIS A 85 7.33 -6.23 9.19
CA HIS A 85 8.23 -5.52 10.10
C HIS A 85 9.66 -6.08 10.09
N ARG A 86 9.84 -7.40 9.97
CA ARG A 86 11.18 -8.01 9.80
C ARG A 86 11.84 -7.67 8.46
N TYR A 87 11.06 -7.30 7.45
CA TYR A 87 11.55 -6.89 6.14
C TYR A 87 11.88 -5.39 6.07
N VAL A 88 11.22 -4.52 6.84
CA VAL A 88 11.46 -3.06 6.83
C VAL A 88 12.95 -2.69 6.93
N PRO A 89 13.78 -3.29 7.81
CA PRO A 89 15.22 -3.00 7.87
C PRO A 89 15.96 -3.19 6.54
N TRP A 90 15.51 -4.10 5.67
CA TRP A 90 16.09 -4.33 4.34
C TRP A 90 15.78 -3.22 3.34
N LEU A 91 14.74 -2.43 3.57
CA LEU A 91 14.41 -1.25 2.75
C LEU A 91 15.24 -0.02 3.14
N LEU A 92 15.68 0.06 4.40
CA LEU A 92 16.36 1.25 4.94
C LEU A 92 17.62 1.66 4.16
N PRO A 93 18.54 0.76 3.77
CA PRO A 93 19.72 1.15 2.99
C PRO A 93 19.34 1.77 1.64
N ARG A 94 18.30 1.24 0.98
CA ARG A 94 17.79 1.76 -0.29
C ARG A 94 17.16 3.15 -0.10
N PHE A 95 16.40 3.34 0.97
CA PHE A 95 15.81 4.63 1.32
C PHE A 95 16.89 5.66 1.65
N ALA A 96 17.87 5.30 2.46
CA ALA A 96 19.01 6.16 2.80
C ALA A 96 19.79 6.58 1.56
N TRP A 97 20.14 5.62 0.68
CA TRP A 97 20.81 5.91 -0.60
C TRP A 97 20.01 6.88 -1.46
N ARG A 98 18.69 6.70 -1.52
CA ARG A 98 17.81 7.55 -2.32
C ARG A 98 17.70 8.98 -1.74
N LEU A 99 17.56 9.11 -0.43
CA LEU A 99 17.55 10.41 0.25
C LEU A 99 18.89 11.15 0.08
N LEU A 100 20.01 10.44 0.14
CA LEU A 100 21.35 11.00 -0.11
C LEU A 100 21.48 11.49 -1.56
N ARG A 101 21.05 10.68 -2.54
CA ARG A 101 21.12 11.03 -3.97
C ARG A 101 20.22 12.19 -4.38
N ARG A 102 19.09 12.39 -3.70
CA ARG A 102 18.22 13.54 -3.95
C ARG A 102 18.90 14.87 -3.63
N ARG A 103 20.01 14.90 -2.88
CA ARG A 103 20.66 16.14 -2.43
C ARG A 103 19.63 17.14 -1.92
N PHE A 104 18.83 16.79 -0.89
CA PHE A 104 17.82 17.65 -0.24
C PHE A 104 17.61 18.98 -0.98
N ASP A 105 16.79 18.94 -2.02
CA ASP A 105 16.75 19.81 -3.21
C ASP A 105 16.36 21.27 -2.88
N GLY A 106 16.55 21.70 -1.64
CA GLY A 106 16.03 22.92 -1.06
C GLY A 106 14.56 22.82 -0.66
N ASN A 107 13.82 21.77 -1.07
CA ASN A 107 12.37 21.68 -0.83
C ASN A 107 12.06 21.57 0.69
N PRO A 108 11.53 22.64 1.31
CA PRO A 108 11.29 22.67 2.75
C PRO A 108 10.16 21.71 3.16
N VAL A 109 9.27 21.37 2.23
CA VAL A 109 8.14 20.47 2.44
C VAL A 109 8.63 19.04 2.70
N SER A 110 9.54 18.52 1.87
CA SER A 110 10.12 17.18 2.05
C SER A 110 10.93 17.06 3.36
N ARG A 111 11.54 18.16 3.83
CA ARG A 111 12.24 18.19 5.14
C ARG A 111 11.29 18.18 6.32
N ALA A 112 10.14 18.85 6.21
CA ALA A 112 9.10 18.79 7.23
C ALA A 112 8.49 17.39 7.30
N ALA A 113 8.14 16.79 6.16
CA ALA A 113 7.65 15.41 6.08
C ALA A 113 8.65 14.40 6.66
N LEU A 114 9.94 14.53 6.35
CA LEU A 114 10.98 13.64 6.89
C LEU A 114 11.13 13.79 8.41
N ARG A 115 11.15 15.02 8.92
CA ARG A 115 11.19 15.27 10.38
C ARG A 115 9.96 14.71 11.08
N CYS A 116 8.79 14.86 10.47
CA CYS A 116 7.55 14.28 10.98
C CYS A 116 7.65 12.75 11.05
N ALA A 117 8.07 12.09 9.97
CA ALA A 117 8.22 10.64 9.94
C ALA A 117 9.23 10.12 10.97
N ILE A 118 10.39 10.75 11.09
CA ILE A 118 11.40 10.39 12.13
C ILE A 118 10.80 10.56 13.52
N ARG A 119 10.11 11.68 13.76
CA ARG A 119 9.45 11.94 15.04
C ARG A 119 8.40 10.87 15.36
N SER A 120 7.51 10.52 14.44
CA SER A 120 6.49 9.50 14.63
C SER A 120 7.09 8.13 14.97
N VAL A 121 8.18 7.74 14.29
CA VAL A 121 8.90 6.50 14.61
C VAL A 121 9.53 6.55 16.00
N VAL A 122 10.20 7.65 16.36
CA VAL A 122 10.81 7.81 17.69
C VAL A 122 9.77 7.84 18.81
N GLN A 123 8.59 8.39 18.53
CA GLN A 123 7.49 8.46 19.49
C GLN A 123 6.68 7.16 19.58
N GLY A 124 6.98 6.15 18.75
CA GLY A 124 6.25 4.88 18.72
C GLY A 124 4.81 5.02 18.22
N GLU A 125 4.48 6.10 17.49
CA GLU A 125 3.12 6.32 16.96
C GLU A 125 2.71 5.25 15.95
N THR A 126 3.70 4.52 15.41
CA THR A 126 3.51 3.40 14.49
C THR A 126 3.52 2.03 15.18
N ASP A 127 3.71 1.99 16.50
CA ASP A 127 3.84 0.73 17.23
C ASP A 127 2.45 0.13 17.51
N VAL A 128 2.22 -1.04 16.95
CA VAL A 128 1.02 -1.83 17.24
C VAL A 128 1.32 -2.73 18.44
N PRO A 129 0.45 -2.78 19.47
CA PRO A 129 0.65 -3.65 20.62
C PRO A 129 0.87 -5.11 20.20
N ALA A 130 1.91 -5.76 20.74
CA ALA A 130 2.25 -7.13 20.39
C ALA A 130 1.10 -8.12 20.62
N SER A 131 0.26 -7.88 21.63
CA SER A 131 -0.96 -8.65 21.89
C SER A 131 -1.98 -8.54 20.76
N LEU A 132 -2.15 -7.35 20.18
CA LEU A 132 -3.07 -7.13 19.06
C LEU A 132 -2.52 -7.81 17.80
N MET A 133 -1.22 -7.68 17.52
CA MET A 133 -0.60 -8.40 16.40
C MET A 133 -0.68 -9.92 16.57
N ALA A 134 -0.65 -10.43 17.80
CA ALA A 134 -0.82 -11.86 18.08
C ALA A 134 -2.26 -12.33 17.84
N ALA A 135 -3.26 -11.53 18.24
CA ALA A 135 -4.67 -11.85 18.06
C ALA A 135 -5.18 -11.63 16.63
N TYR A 136 -4.65 -10.63 15.93
CA TYR A 136 -5.03 -10.24 14.56
C TYR A 136 -3.76 -10.05 13.70
N PRO A 137 -3.10 -11.14 13.30
CA PRO A 137 -1.84 -11.07 12.58
C PRO A 137 -2.00 -10.61 11.12
N ALA A 138 -3.17 -10.82 10.53
CA ALA A 138 -3.45 -10.46 9.15
C ALA A 138 -3.75 -8.96 9.01
N THR A 139 -3.08 -8.31 8.08
CA THR A 139 -3.35 -6.91 7.71
C THR A 139 -3.51 -6.77 6.20
N TRP A 140 -4.21 -5.71 5.83
CA TRP A 140 -4.50 -5.39 4.43
C TRP A 140 -4.48 -3.88 4.23
N HIS A 141 -4.30 -3.47 2.99
CA HIS A 141 -4.33 -2.09 2.54
C HIS A 141 -5.09 -2.05 1.21
N VAL A 142 -6.10 -1.17 1.10
CA VAL A 142 -6.94 -1.05 -0.08
C VAL A 142 -6.93 0.39 -0.58
N ASP A 143 -6.78 0.55 -1.88
CA ASP A 143 -6.88 1.85 -2.53
C ASP A 143 -7.63 1.71 -3.86
N LEU A 144 -8.46 2.70 -4.15
CA LEU A 144 -9.21 2.81 -5.39
C LEU A 144 -9.06 4.24 -5.92
N LEU A 145 -8.79 4.37 -7.22
CA LEU A 145 -8.89 5.66 -7.91
C LEU A 145 -10.33 6.16 -7.90
N PRO A 146 -10.56 7.49 -7.97
CA PRO A 146 -11.89 8.09 -7.85
C PRO A 146 -12.97 7.44 -8.74
N GLU A 147 -12.64 7.04 -9.96
CA GLU A 147 -13.58 6.43 -10.90
C GLU A 147 -14.11 5.05 -10.47
N ALA A 148 -13.40 4.35 -9.57
CA ALA A 148 -13.74 3.01 -9.09
C ALA A 148 -14.38 3.03 -7.68
N ARG A 149 -14.59 4.21 -7.10
CA ARG A 149 -15.20 4.38 -5.77
C ARG A 149 -16.72 4.32 -5.83
N GLY A 150 -17.36 3.96 -4.71
CA GLY A 150 -18.82 3.92 -4.59
C GLY A 150 -19.50 2.73 -5.29
N LEU A 151 -18.74 1.84 -5.93
CA LEU A 151 -19.26 0.68 -6.70
C LEU A 151 -19.20 -0.65 -5.93
N GLY A 152 -18.86 -0.63 -4.64
CA GLY A 152 -18.72 -1.84 -3.81
C GLY A 152 -17.48 -2.70 -4.13
N LEU A 153 -16.56 -2.22 -4.98
CA LEU A 153 -15.36 -2.96 -5.40
C LEU A 153 -14.38 -3.19 -4.24
N GLY A 154 -14.22 -2.20 -3.35
CA GLY A 154 -13.38 -2.33 -2.16
C GLY A 154 -13.88 -3.40 -1.19
N GLY A 155 -15.19 -3.42 -0.93
CA GLY A 155 -15.83 -4.47 -0.13
C GLY A 155 -15.68 -5.85 -0.76
N ALA A 156 -15.90 -5.96 -2.07
CA ALA A 156 -15.71 -7.23 -2.78
C ALA A 156 -14.25 -7.74 -2.73
N MET A 157 -13.23 -6.87 -2.79
CA MET A 157 -11.84 -7.29 -2.57
C MET A 157 -11.58 -7.72 -1.12
N LEU A 158 -12.17 -7.01 -0.14
CA LEU A 158 -12.04 -7.35 1.27
C LEU A 158 -12.67 -8.72 1.57
N ASP A 159 -13.83 -9.03 0.99
CA ASP A 159 -14.47 -10.35 1.13
C ASP A 159 -13.54 -11.47 0.62
N LEU A 160 -12.88 -11.26 -0.53
CA LEU A 160 -11.89 -12.20 -1.07
C LEU A 160 -10.70 -12.37 -0.14
N PHE A 161 -10.22 -11.27 0.47
CA PHE A 161 -9.13 -11.32 1.46
C PHE A 161 -9.53 -12.09 2.71
N ILE A 162 -10.68 -11.79 3.30
CA ILE A 162 -11.18 -12.45 4.52
C ILE A 162 -11.35 -13.94 4.26
N GLU A 163 -11.97 -14.32 3.14
CA GLU A 163 -12.14 -15.70 2.74
C GLU A 163 -10.78 -16.41 2.54
N ARG A 164 -9.79 -15.70 1.97
CA ARG A 164 -8.42 -16.22 1.83
C ARG A 164 -7.76 -16.45 3.18
N MET A 165 -7.90 -15.55 4.15
CA MET A 165 -7.35 -15.71 5.50
C MET A 165 -7.99 -16.90 6.22
N ARG A 166 -9.33 -17.01 6.17
CA ARG A 166 -10.07 -18.15 6.76
C ARG A 166 -9.57 -19.50 6.24
N ARG A 167 -9.36 -19.63 4.93
CA ARG A 167 -8.84 -20.88 4.32
C ARG A 167 -7.42 -21.23 4.78
N LEU A 168 -6.65 -20.25 5.24
CA LEU A 168 -5.30 -20.43 5.74
C LEU A 168 -5.26 -20.62 7.27
N GLY A 169 -6.43 -20.60 7.93
CA GLY A 169 -6.53 -20.71 9.38
C GLY A 169 -6.06 -19.46 10.12
N VAL A 170 -6.14 -18.29 9.47
CA VAL A 170 -5.81 -16.98 10.03
C VAL A 170 -7.06 -16.20 10.36
#